data_AF-A0A839Q291-F1
#
_entry.id   AF-A0A839Q291-F1
#
_cell.length_a   1.000
_cell.length_b   1.000
_cell.length_c   1.000
_cell.angle_alpha   90.00
_cell.angle_beta   90.00
_cell.angle_gamma   90.00
#
_symmetry.space_group_name_H-M   'P 1'
#
loop_
_entity.id
_entity.type
_entity.pdbx_description
1 polymer ?
#
loop_
_entity_poly.entity_id
_entity_poly.type
_entity_poly.pdbx_seq_one_letter_code
_entity_poly.pdbx_strand_id
1 'polypeptide(L)'
;MTTAPTWTTTPPPQAWADTITAAQHAAHGDPLQCCAAIAESGCDPGWLVIAGVHLLAAVLAEGVAADELRAEVLRIATDTGASDYMVTASLEVVALAEAMQRDELPTIWQLCSGSQVSARDLAHGACSLTGQAIAAVAVDVPGVFDRLRAQYGGR
;
A
#
# COMPACT_ATOMS: atom_id res chain seq x y z
N MET A 1 -5.14 21.07 14.04
CA MET A 1 -3.80 21.07 13.43
C MET A 1 -3.48 19.63 13.09
N THR A 2 -3.49 19.28 11.80
CA THR A 2 -3.04 17.96 11.34
C THR A 2 -1.51 17.97 11.41
N THR A 3 -0.93 17.07 12.21
CA THR A 3 0.51 16.85 12.25
C THR A 3 0.98 16.39 10.87
N ALA A 4 2.15 16.89 10.44
CA ALA A 4 2.77 16.42 9.21
C ALA A 4 3.01 14.90 9.29
N PRO A 5 2.81 14.13 8.20
CA PRO A 5 3.08 12.71 8.18
C PRO A 5 4.53 12.42 8.54
N THR A 6 4.76 11.50 9.47
CA THR A 6 6.09 10.93 9.72
C THR A 6 5.99 9.42 9.82
N TRP A 7 7.04 8.72 9.40
CA TRP A 7 7.13 7.25 9.49
C TRP A 7 7.10 6.70 10.92
N THR A 8 7.24 7.58 11.91
CA THR A 8 7.22 7.26 13.34
C THR A 8 5.89 7.59 14.02
N THR A 9 4.95 8.18 13.29
CA THR A 9 3.64 8.57 13.82
C THR A 9 2.56 7.67 13.24
N THR A 10 1.61 7.28 14.09
CA THR A 10 0.47 6.46 13.64
C THR A 10 -0.42 7.29 12.71
N PRO A 11 -0.78 6.77 11.52
CA PRO A 11 -1.72 7.44 10.64
C PRO A 11 -3.06 7.71 11.33
N PRO A 12 -3.74 8.82 11.00
CA PRO A 12 -5.06 9.10 11.53
C PRO A 12 -6.07 8.04 11.08
N PRO A 13 -7.14 7.77 11.85
CA PRO A 13 -8.14 6.73 11.53
C PRO A 13 -8.73 6.85 10.12
N GLN A 14 -8.94 8.07 9.62
CA GLN A 14 -9.43 8.30 8.27
C GLN A 14 -8.48 7.77 7.19
N ALA A 15 -7.16 7.98 7.36
CA ALA A 15 -6.17 7.47 6.40
C ALA A 15 -6.16 5.93 6.36
N TRP A 16 -6.33 5.29 7.52
CA TRP A 16 -6.53 3.84 7.58
C TRP A 16 -7.82 3.41 6.88
N ALA A 17 -8.94 4.07 7.15
CA ALA A 17 -10.22 3.73 6.54
C ALA A 17 -10.18 3.83 5.00
N ASP A 18 -9.59 4.91 4.48
CA ASP A 18 -9.47 5.16 3.05
C ASP A 18 -8.54 4.15 2.37
N THR A 19 -7.37 3.86 2.96
CA THR A 19 -6.43 2.87 2.43
C THR A 19 -6.97 1.44 2.48
N ILE A 20 -7.65 1.05 3.55
CA ILE A 20 -8.31 -0.26 3.67
C ILE A 20 -9.41 -0.40 2.61
N THR A 21 -10.18 0.66 2.36
CA THR A 21 -11.24 0.67 1.34
C THR A 21 -10.65 0.54 -0.06
N ALA A 22 -9.61 1.32 -0.39
CA ALA A 22 -8.92 1.22 -1.67
C ALA A 22 -8.31 -0.18 -1.89
N ALA A 23 -7.63 -0.74 -0.88
CA ALA A 23 -7.07 -2.09 -0.94
C ALA A 23 -8.17 -3.16 -1.10
N GLN A 24 -9.34 -2.97 -0.48
CA GLN A 24 -10.47 -3.86 -0.68
C GLN A 24 -10.95 -3.84 -2.13
N HIS A 25 -11.08 -2.67 -2.77
CA HIS A 25 -11.44 -2.59 -4.18
C HIS A 25 -10.42 -3.32 -5.07
N ALA A 26 -9.13 -3.14 -4.80
CA ALA A 26 -8.07 -3.86 -5.51
C ALA A 26 -8.17 -5.39 -5.33
N ALA A 27 -8.47 -5.87 -4.12
CA ALA A 27 -8.65 -7.29 -3.84
C ALA A 27 -9.83 -7.92 -4.61
N HIS A 28 -10.84 -7.12 -4.97
CA HIS A 28 -11.99 -7.56 -5.77
C HIS A 28 -11.78 -7.34 -7.28
N GLY A 29 -10.57 -6.97 -7.71
CA GLY A 29 -10.26 -6.74 -9.12
C GLY A 29 -10.84 -5.44 -9.69
N ASP A 30 -11.09 -4.44 -8.84
CA ASP A 30 -11.60 -3.13 -9.25
C ASP A 30 -10.53 -2.03 -9.09
N PRO A 31 -9.58 -1.92 -10.05
CA PRO A 31 -8.50 -0.94 -9.98
C PRO A 31 -9.00 0.50 -10.15
N LEU A 32 -10.14 0.71 -10.82
CA LEU A 32 -10.73 2.03 -10.98
C LEU A 32 -11.27 2.55 -9.66
N GLN A 33 -12.00 1.73 -8.90
CA GLN A 33 -12.48 2.11 -7.57
C GLN A 33 -11.34 2.22 -6.55
N CYS A 34 -10.27 1.41 -6.68
CA CYS A 34 -9.06 1.60 -5.88
C CYS A 34 -8.48 3.01 -6.09
N CYS A 35 -8.27 3.41 -7.34
CA CYS A 35 -7.76 4.74 -7.68
C CYS A 35 -8.71 5.86 -7.24
N ALA A 36 -10.02 5.70 -7.47
CA ALA A 36 -11.04 6.66 -7.08
C ALA A 36 -11.04 6.90 -5.56
N ALA A 37 -11.00 5.85 -4.75
CA ALA A 37 -10.95 5.95 -3.29
C ALA A 37 -9.74 6.76 -2.79
N ILE A 38 -8.57 6.59 -3.41
CA ILE A 38 -7.37 7.38 -3.09
C ILE A 38 -7.48 8.82 -3.58
N ALA A 39 -8.04 9.04 -4.77
CA ALA A 39 -8.19 10.37 -5.35
C ALA A 39 -9.23 11.23 -4.59
N GLU A 40 -10.29 10.61 -4.09
CA GLU A 40 -11.39 11.26 -3.36
C GLU A 40 -11.10 11.44 -1.87
N SER A 41 -10.10 10.74 -1.32
CA SER A 41 -9.68 10.90 0.07
C SER A 41 -9.28 12.36 0.35
N GLY A 42 -9.85 12.92 1.44
CA GLY A 42 -9.47 14.22 1.97
C GLY A 42 -8.16 14.22 2.79
N CYS A 43 -7.53 13.06 2.97
CA CYS A 43 -6.28 12.92 3.72
C CYS A 43 -5.07 13.47 2.95
N ASP A 44 -4.04 13.87 3.70
CA ASP A 44 -2.71 14.10 3.12
C ASP A 44 -2.20 12.81 2.46
N PRO A 45 -1.74 12.84 1.20
CA PRO A 45 -1.24 11.64 0.52
C PRO A 45 -0.11 10.92 1.26
N GLY A 46 0.72 11.63 2.01
CA GLY A 46 1.77 11.02 2.83
C GLY A 46 1.20 10.10 3.92
N TRP A 47 0.05 10.43 4.50
CA TRP A 47 -0.63 9.52 5.44
C TRP A 47 -1.16 8.27 4.76
N LEU A 48 -1.65 8.39 3.52
CA LEU A 48 -2.11 7.24 2.73
C LEU A 48 -0.94 6.33 2.34
N VAL A 49 0.21 6.90 1.98
CA VAL A 49 1.44 6.13 1.72
C VAL A 49 1.83 5.34 2.96
N ILE A 50 1.94 6.02 4.11
CA ILE A 50 2.35 5.37 5.37
C ILE A 50 1.38 4.25 5.73
N ALA A 51 0.08 4.52 5.73
CA ALA A 51 -0.94 3.51 6.05
C ALA A 51 -0.89 2.32 5.07
N GLY A 52 -0.85 2.56 3.76
CA GLY A 52 -0.77 1.51 2.75
C GLY A 52 0.50 0.67 2.85
N VAL A 53 1.66 1.31 3.08
CA VAL A 53 2.94 0.62 3.27
C VAL A 53 2.93 -0.24 4.53
N HIS A 54 2.34 0.23 5.63
CA HIS A 54 2.17 -0.58 6.84
C HIS A 54 1.28 -1.81 6.59
N LEU A 55 0.17 -1.67 5.83
CA LEU A 55 -0.67 -2.82 5.49
C LEU A 55 0.12 -3.84 4.66
N LEU A 56 0.86 -3.39 3.64
CA LEU A 56 1.67 -4.29 2.83
C LEU A 56 2.77 -4.97 3.65
N ALA A 57 3.45 -4.22 4.54
CA ALA A 57 4.45 -4.77 5.44
C ALA A 57 3.88 -5.85 6.38
N ALA A 58 2.65 -5.68 6.86
CA ALA A 58 1.97 -6.71 7.64
C ALA A 58 1.69 -7.96 6.78
N VAL A 59 1.28 -7.80 5.52
CA VAL A 59 1.11 -8.93 4.60
C VAL A 59 2.43 -9.68 4.34
N LEU A 60 3.54 -8.95 4.20
CA LEU A 60 4.88 -9.55 4.10
C LEU A 60 5.25 -10.34 5.37
N ALA A 61 4.90 -9.82 6.55
CA ALA A 61 5.15 -10.48 7.83
C ALA A 61 4.34 -11.79 8.00
N GLU A 62 3.18 -11.90 7.36
CA GLU A 62 2.35 -13.11 7.34
C GLU A 62 2.85 -14.19 6.36
N GLY A 63 3.96 -13.93 5.65
CA GLY A 63 4.67 -14.94 4.86
C GLY A 63 4.66 -14.73 3.34
N VAL A 64 4.13 -13.62 2.85
CA VAL A 64 4.29 -13.23 1.43
C VAL A 64 5.73 -12.77 1.21
N ALA A 65 6.46 -13.41 0.29
CA ALA A 65 7.84 -13.02 0.03
C ALA A 65 7.90 -11.74 -0.84
N ALA A 66 8.70 -10.75 -0.42
CA ALA A 66 8.86 -9.50 -1.19
C ALA A 66 9.38 -9.75 -2.62
N ASP A 67 10.25 -10.75 -2.80
CA ASP A 67 10.77 -11.13 -4.12
C ASP A 67 9.71 -11.72 -5.04
N GLU A 68 8.72 -12.45 -4.49
CA GLU A 68 7.58 -12.95 -5.25
C GLU A 68 6.71 -11.78 -5.74
N LEU A 69 6.46 -10.78 -4.89
CA LEU A 69 5.76 -9.56 -5.30
C LEU A 69 6.51 -8.79 -6.39
N ARG A 70 7.84 -8.64 -6.27
CA ARG A 70 8.65 -7.99 -7.32
C ARG A 70 8.56 -8.74 -8.64
N ALA A 71 8.69 -10.07 -8.61
CA ALA A 71 8.58 -10.89 -9.80
C ALA A 71 7.19 -10.77 -10.44
N GLU A 72 6.14 -10.75 -9.62
CA GLU A 72 4.76 -10.60 -10.09
C GLU A 72 4.51 -9.22 -10.72
N VAL A 73 5.02 -8.14 -10.12
CA VAL A 73 4.97 -6.79 -10.70
C VAL A 73 5.60 -6.77 -12.10
N LEU A 74 6.79 -7.35 -12.26
CA LEU A 74 7.49 -7.41 -13.54
C LEU A 74 6.75 -8.29 -14.57
N ARG A 75 6.17 -9.40 -14.11
CA ARG A 75 5.38 -10.30 -14.95
C ARG A 75 4.12 -9.59 -15.49
N ILE A 76 3.36 -8.94 -14.61
CA ILE A 76 2.17 -8.16 -14.98
C ILE A 76 2.56 -7.04 -15.94
N ALA A 77 3.66 -6.34 -15.68
CA ALA A 77 4.13 -5.28 -16.56
C ALA A 77 4.43 -5.78 -17.98
N THR A 78 5.06 -6.95 -18.08
CA THR A 78 5.35 -7.62 -19.34
C THR A 78 4.06 -8.02 -20.08
N ASP A 79 3.08 -8.57 -19.36
CA ASP A 79 1.82 -9.05 -19.96
C ASP A 79 0.89 -7.92 -20.39
N THR A 80 0.90 -6.80 -19.66
CA THR A 80 -0.05 -5.68 -19.86
C THR A 80 0.55 -4.52 -20.64
N GLY A 81 1.87 -4.46 -20.79
CA GLY A 81 2.57 -3.28 -21.31
C GLY A 81 2.52 -2.09 -20.37
N ALA A 82 2.48 -2.33 -19.05
CA ALA A 82 2.51 -1.26 -18.05
C ALA A 82 3.75 -0.36 -18.25
N SER A 83 3.59 0.94 -18.06
CA SER A 83 4.69 1.89 -18.22
C SER A 83 5.77 1.71 -17.16
N ASP A 84 7.01 2.04 -17.50
CA ASP A 84 8.15 2.02 -16.58
C ASP A 84 7.88 2.82 -15.30
N TYR A 85 7.09 3.90 -15.39
CA TYR A 85 6.67 4.68 -14.24
C TYR A 85 5.81 3.87 -13.25
N MET A 86 4.81 3.13 -13.75
CA MET A 86 3.95 2.29 -12.89
C MET A 86 4.73 1.13 -12.27
N VAL A 87 5.66 0.55 -13.04
CA VAL A 87 6.58 -0.48 -12.54
C VAL A 87 7.45 0.08 -11.42
N THR A 88 8.06 1.24 -11.65
CA THR A 88 8.90 1.93 -10.65
C THR A 88 8.12 2.22 -9.38
N ALA A 89 6.92 2.80 -9.48
CA ALA A 89 6.05 3.06 -8.34
C ALA A 89 5.74 1.80 -7.53
N SER A 90 5.42 0.70 -8.21
CA SER A 90 5.11 -0.58 -7.56
C SER A 90 6.33 -1.17 -6.86
N LEU A 91 7.51 -1.14 -7.50
CA LEU A 91 8.75 -1.66 -6.92
C LEU A 91 9.24 -0.81 -5.73
N GLU A 92 9.09 0.52 -5.79
CA GLU A 92 9.39 1.40 -4.68
C GLU A 92 8.50 1.10 -3.48
N VAL A 93 7.20 0.87 -3.71
CA VAL A 93 6.26 0.45 -2.65
C VAL A 93 6.68 -0.87 -2.01
N VAL A 94 7.07 -1.88 -2.81
CA VAL A 94 7.55 -3.16 -2.25
C VAL A 94 8.82 -2.94 -1.41
N ALA A 95 9.75 -2.10 -1.88
CA ALA A 95 10.97 -1.77 -1.13
C ALA A 95 10.66 -1.04 0.19
N LEU A 96 9.71 -0.10 0.18
CA LEU A 96 9.26 0.60 1.37
C LEU A 96 8.60 -0.36 2.37
N ALA A 97 7.75 -1.27 1.90
CA ALA A 97 7.09 -2.27 2.74
C ALA A 97 8.07 -3.26 3.35
N GLU A 98 9.09 -3.70 2.61
CA GLU A 98 10.14 -4.57 3.13
C GLU A 98 10.99 -3.86 4.19
N ALA A 99 11.40 -2.62 3.93
CA ALA A 99 12.12 -1.82 4.92
C ALA A 99 11.28 -1.58 6.18
N MET A 100 9.97 -1.33 6.02
CA MET A 100 9.02 -1.20 7.13
C MET A 100 8.86 -2.50 7.92
N GLN A 101 8.75 -3.64 7.24
CA GLN A 101 8.67 -4.97 7.87
C GLN A 101 9.91 -5.25 8.74
N ARG A 102 11.08 -4.77 8.31
CA ARG A 102 12.37 -4.93 9.01
C ARG A 102 12.68 -3.83 10.03
N ASP A 103 11.78 -2.86 10.21
CA ASP A 103 11.98 -1.69 11.06
C ASP A 103 13.23 -0.85 10.68
N GLU A 104 13.55 -0.78 9.39
CA GLU A 104 14.71 -0.07 8.86
C GLU A 104 14.38 1.38 8.48
N LEU A 105 14.07 2.22 9.47
CA LEU A 105 13.75 3.65 9.25
C LEU A 105 14.78 4.43 8.40
N PRO A 106 16.11 4.24 8.54
CA PRO A 106 17.08 4.91 7.67
C PRO A 106 16.91 4.55 6.19
N THR A 107 16.62 3.27 5.88
CA THR A 107 16.35 2.78 4.52
C THR A 107 15.10 3.44 3.96
N ILE A 108 14.04 3.55 4.76
CA ILE A 108 12.80 4.24 4.37
C ILE A 108 13.08 5.71 4.00
N TRP A 109 13.82 6.43 4.83
CA TRP A 109 14.17 7.83 4.54
C TRP A 109 15.02 7.98 3.28
N GLN A 110 15.96 7.07 3.05
CA GLN A 110 16.75 7.05 1.83
C GLN A 110 15.88 6.82 0.59
N LEU A 111 14.96 5.85 0.63
CA LEU A 111 14.01 5.56 -0.45
C LEU A 111 13.13 6.79 -0.74
N CYS A 112 12.54 7.40 0.28
CA CYS A 112 11.71 8.60 0.11
C CYS A 112 12.49 9.79 -0.47
N SER A 113 13.75 9.97 -0.08
CA SER A 113 14.57 11.10 -0.54
C SER A 113 14.98 10.98 -2.01
N GLY A 114 15.09 9.75 -2.53
CA GLY A 114 15.49 9.46 -3.91
C GLY A 114 14.31 9.25 -4.88
N SER A 115 13.09 9.10 -4.36
CA SER A 115 11.91 8.80 -5.16
C SER A 115 11.51 9.97 -6.07
N GLN A 116 11.14 9.65 -7.30
CA GLN A 116 10.50 10.59 -8.24
C GLN A 116 8.99 10.33 -8.37
N VAL A 117 8.47 9.33 -7.64
CA VAL A 117 7.08 8.90 -7.71
C VAL A 117 6.24 9.79 -6.81
N SER A 118 5.07 10.20 -7.30
CA SER A 118 4.17 11.02 -6.49
C SER A 118 3.65 10.23 -5.28
N ALA A 119 3.40 10.90 -4.15
CA ALA A 119 2.83 10.25 -2.98
C ALA A 119 1.48 9.59 -3.27
N ARG A 120 0.68 10.12 -4.19
CA ARG A 120 -0.59 9.49 -4.60
C ARG A 120 -0.36 8.17 -5.35
N ASP A 121 0.63 8.13 -6.24
CA ASP A 121 0.94 6.91 -7.00
C ASP A 121 1.56 5.84 -6.09
N LEU A 122 2.39 6.24 -5.12
CA LEU A 122 2.87 5.35 -4.06
C LEU A 122 1.71 4.80 -3.22
N ALA A 123 0.75 5.66 -2.81
CA ALA A 123 -0.41 5.22 -2.04
C ALA A 123 -1.29 4.25 -2.84
N HIS A 124 -1.54 4.54 -4.12
CA HIS A 124 -2.28 3.66 -5.01
C HIS A 124 -1.56 2.33 -5.23
N GLY A 125 -0.24 2.34 -5.46
CA GLY A 125 0.57 1.13 -5.57
C GLY A 125 0.52 0.29 -4.30
N ALA A 126 0.64 0.91 -3.13
CA ALA A 126 0.56 0.24 -1.84
C ALA A 126 -0.80 -0.42 -1.61
N CYS A 127 -1.89 0.28 -1.88
CA CYS A 127 -3.24 -0.29 -1.75
C CYS A 127 -3.49 -1.41 -2.75
N SER A 128 -3.06 -1.22 -4.01
CA SER A 128 -3.23 -2.22 -5.07
C SER A 128 -2.49 -3.52 -4.76
N LEU A 129 -1.21 -3.42 -4.40
CA LEU A 129 -0.39 -4.58 -4.04
C LEU A 129 -0.90 -5.26 -2.77
N THR A 130 -1.30 -4.49 -1.75
CA THR A 130 -1.91 -5.04 -0.53
C THR A 130 -3.16 -5.83 -0.85
N GLY A 131 -4.08 -5.25 -1.63
CA GLY A 131 -5.34 -5.89 -1.99
C GLY A 131 -5.12 -7.18 -2.79
N GLN A 132 -4.26 -7.13 -3.79
CA GLN A 132 -3.91 -8.31 -4.61
C GLN A 132 -3.22 -9.40 -3.78
N ALA A 133 -2.28 -9.03 -2.90
CA ALA A 133 -1.61 -9.99 -2.03
C ALA A 133 -2.60 -10.66 -1.06
N ILE A 134 -3.50 -9.89 -0.43
CA ILE A 134 -4.57 -10.44 0.41
C ILE A 134 -5.47 -11.38 -0.41
N ALA A 135 -5.90 -10.99 -1.61
CA ALA A 135 -6.74 -11.82 -2.46
C ALA A 135 -6.05 -13.14 -2.87
N ALA A 136 -4.73 -13.14 -3.00
CA ALA A 136 -3.95 -14.33 -3.34
C ALA A 136 -3.81 -15.33 -2.19
N VAL A 137 -3.74 -14.85 -0.94
CA VAL A 137 -3.42 -15.70 0.22
C VAL A 137 -4.57 -15.95 1.20
N ALA A 138 -5.58 -15.08 1.22
CA ALA A 138 -6.68 -15.18 2.19
C ALA A 138 -7.79 -16.12 1.72
N VAL A 139 -8.22 -17.02 2.60
CA VAL A 139 -9.42 -17.87 2.38
C VAL A 139 -10.71 -17.05 2.49
N ASP A 140 -10.73 -16.05 3.37
CA ASP A 140 -11.88 -15.17 3.62
C ASP A 140 -11.46 -13.71 3.45
N VAL A 141 -11.45 -13.25 2.19
CA VAL A 141 -11.06 -11.89 1.82
C VAL A 141 -11.94 -10.84 2.51
N PRO A 142 -13.29 -10.93 2.51
CA PRO A 142 -14.14 -9.96 3.23
C PRO A 142 -13.82 -9.89 4.73
N GLY A 143 -13.67 -11.04 5.40
CA GLY A 143 -13.37 -11.06 6.83
C GLY A 143 -11.99 -10.48 7.19
N VAL A 144 -10.99 -10.55 6.30
CA VAL A 144 -9.72 -9.84 6.51
C VAL A 144 -9.94 -8.33 6.57
N PHE A 145 -10.67 -7.76 5.60
CA PHE A 145 -10.93 -6.32 5.58
C PHE A 145 -11.79 -5.85 6.75
N ASP A 146 -12.76 -6.65 7.22
CA ASP A 146 -13.54 -6.33 8.41
C ASP A 146 -12.67 -6.28 9.68
N ARG A 147 -11.71 -7.20 9.82
CA ARG A 147 -10.73 -7.16 10.92
C ARG A 147 -9.82 -5.94 10.84
N LEU A 148 -9.33 -5.60 9.65
CA LEU A 148 -8.51 -4.40 9.45
C LEU A 148 -9.27 -3.13 9.83
N ARG A 149 -10.55 -3.01 9.43
CA ARG A 149 -11.40 -1.89 9.86
C ARG A 149 -11.59 -1.83 11.36
N ALA A 150 -11.87 -2.97 12.00
CA ALA A 150 -12.04 -3.02 13.45
C ALA A 150 -10.75 -2.63 14.21
N GLN A 151 -9.58 -2.95 13.64
CA GLN A 151 -8.28 -2.65 14.24
C GLN A 151 -7.85 -1.19 14.04
N TYR A 152 -8.07 -0.63 12.85
CA TYR A 152 -7.46 0.64 12.43
C TYR A 152 -8.46 1.76 12.08
N GLY A 153 -9.71 1.44 11.76
CA GLY A 153 -10.71 2.38 11.23
C GLY A 153 -11.28 3.39 12.23
N GLY A 154 -10.90 3.30 13.51
CA GLY A 154 -11.52 4.11 14.58
C GLY A 154 -12.95 3.64 14.88
N ARG A 155 -13.39 3.89 16.12
CA ARG A 155 -14.80 3.69 16.53
C ARG A 155 -15.62 4.93 16.24
#